data_AF-A0A954IR90-F1
#
_entry.id   AF-A0A954IR90-F1
#
_cell.length_a   1.000
_cell.length_b   1.000
_cell.length_c   1.000
_cell.angle_alpha   90.00
_cell.angle_beta   90.00
_cell.angle_gamma   90.00
#
_symmetry.space_group_name_H-M   'P 1'
#
loop_
_entity.id
_entity.type
_entity.pdbx_description
1 polymer ?
#
loop_
_entity_poly.entity_id
_entity_poly.type
_entity_poly.pdbx_seq_one_letter_code
_entity_poly.pdbx_strand_id
1 'polypeptide(L)'
;MGPYSSGEGPGVYPQLLDLINEDRNVMSFTKEFQINHQAPPHLLAISEIDTFVGLFYAVTTDAVFCVDLDLNFQDLLEGSLLPRWRSSEEFLSDFFRGLEHYFSSGS
;
A
#
# COMPACT_ATOMS: atom_id res chain seq x y z
N MET A 1 1.63 19.48 3.87
CA MET A 1 1.67 18.50 2.77
C MET A 1 1.10 17.20 3.32
N GLY A 2 0.02 16.69 2.73
CA GLY A 2 -0.52 15.38 3.13
C GLY A 2 0.42 14.26 2.67
N PRO A 3 0.37 13.07 3.31
CA PRO A 3 1.28 11.96 3.02
C PRO A 3 1.16 11.38 1.60
N TYR A 4 0.16 11.81 0.81
CA TYR A 4 -0.14 11.35 -0.55
C TYR A 4 -0.05 12.48 -1.60
N SER A 5 0.44 13.67 -1.23
CA SER A 5 0.61 14.80 -2.14
C SER A 5 2.04 14.84 -2.69
N SER A 6 2.34 13.96 -3.64
CA SER A 6 3.54 14.07 -4.46
C SER A 6 3.16 14.74 -5.79
N GLY A 7 3.40 16.05 -5.92
CA GLY A 7 3.28 16.77 -7.20
C GLY A 7 1.87 17.17 -7.61
N GLU A 8 1.78 18.15 -8.51
CA GLU A 8 0.57 18.84 -8.95
C GLU A 8 -0.51 17.89 -9.53
N GLY A 9 -1.41 17.44 -8.67
CA GLY A 9 -2.59 16.64 -9.00
C GLY A 9 -3.34 16.25 -7.73
N PRO A 10 -4.62 15.84 -7.80
CA PRO A 10 -5.27 15.25 -6.63
C PRO A 10 -4.50 13.98 -6.28
N GLY A 11 -3.69 14.04 -5.21
CA GLY A 11 -2.92 12.90 -4.73
C GLY A 11 -3.85 11.70 -4.57
N VAL A 12 -3.56 10.61 -5.28
CA VAL A 12 -4.39 9.41 -5.21
C VAL A 12 -4.21 8.81 -3.83
N TYR A 13 -5.28 8.88 -3.05
CA TYR A 13 -5.32 8.28 -1.73
C TYR A 13 -5.30 6.75 -1.90
N PRO A 14 -4.41 6.01 -1.21
CA PRO A 14 -4.37 4.56 -1.32
C PRO A 14 -5.75 3.99 -0.98
N GLN A 15 -6.25 3.11 -1.83
CA GLN A 15 -7.50 2.41 -1.59
C GLN A 15 -7.19 1.05 -0.98
N LEU A 16 -7.65 0.81 0.25
CA LEU A 16 -7.52 -0.49 0.90
C LEU A 16 -8.46 -1.49 0.23
N LEU A 17 -7.92 -2.62 -0.22
CA LEU A 17 -8.65 -3.59 -1.04
C LEU A 17 -9.89 -4.16 -0.33
N ASP A 18 -9.80 -4.43 0.97
CA ASP A 18 -10.94 -4.98 1.74
C ASP A 18 -11.98 -3.92 2.14
N LEU A 19 -11.76 -2.65 1.82
CA LEU A 19 -12.71 -1.56 2.11
C LEU A 19 -13.54 -1.15 0.89
N ILE A 20 -13.29 -1.74 -0.28
CA ILE A 20 -13.98 -1.41 -1.54
C ILE A 20 -14.67 -2.65 -2.12
N ASN A 21 -15.79 -2.42 -2.80
CA ASN A 21 -16.77 -3.41 -3.22
C ASN A 21 -16.17 -4.59 -4.03
N GLU A 22 -16.21 -5.76 -3.39
CA GLU A 22 -16.38 -7.18 -3.80
C GLU A 22 -15.52 -7.86 -4.88
N ASP A 23 -14.97 -7.17 -5.89
CA ASP A 23 -14.28 -7.89 -6.98
C ASP A 23 -12.81 -8.24 -6.67
N ARG A 24 -12.15 -7.45 -5.81
CA ARG A 24 -10.73 -7.63 -5.47
C ARG A 24 -10.49 -7.35 -3.99
N ASN A 25 -9.93 -8.30 -3.27
CA ASN A 25 -9.65 -8.21 -1.84
C ASN A 25 -8.17 -8.52 -1.57
N VAL A 26 -7.70 -8.30 -0.34
CA VAL A 26 -6.29 -8.51 0.03
C VAL A 26 -5.84 -9.92 -0.32
N MET A 27 -6.68 -10.92 -0.09
CA MET A 27 -6.37 -12.32 -0.34
C MET A 27 -6.22 -12.62 -1.84
N SER A 28 -7.21 -12.24 -2.66
CA SER A 28 -7.20 -12.53 -4.09
C SER A 28 -6.08 -11.80 -4.80
N PHE A 29 -5.84 -10.54 -4.46
CA PHE A 29 -4.77 -9.74 -5.04
C PHE A 29 -3.39 -10.21 -4.61
N THR A 30 -3.19 -10.49 -3.32
CA THR A 30 -1.92 -11.05 -2.83
C THR A 30 -1.59 -12.35 -3.55
N LYS A 31 -2.57 -13.22 -3.76
CA LYS A 31 -2.36 -14.50 -4.46
C LYS A 31 -1.96 -14.29 -5.92
N GLU A 32 -2.65 -13.41 -6.64
CA GLU A 32 -2.30 -13.04 -8.01
C GLU A 32 -0.86 -12.49 -8.07
N PHE A 33 -0.53 -11.58 -7.16
CA PHE A 33 0.79 -10.98 -7.07
C PHE A 33 1.89 -12.01 -6.81
N GLN A 34 1.68 -12.93 -5.87
CA GLN A 34 2.61 -14.02 -5.58
C GLN A 34 2.84 -14.93 -6.78
N ILE A 35 1.81 -15.22 -7.56
CA ILE A 35 1.92 -16.03 -8.78
C ILE A 35 2.75 -15.31 -9.84
N ASN A 36 2.45 -14.03 -10.07
CA ASN A 36 3.07 -13.26 -11.16
C ASN A 36 4.52 -12.85 -10.85
N HIS A 37 4.84 -12.62 -9.58
CA HIS A 37 6.11 -12.00 -9.17
C HIS A 37 6.95 -12.86 -8.23
N GLN A 38 6.53 -14.10 -7.93
CA GLN A 38 7.20 -15.00 -6.98
C GLN A 38 7.41 -14.35 -5.59
N ALA A 39 6.50 -13.46 -5.20
CA ALA A 39 6.60 -12.73 -3.95
C ALA A 39 6.50 -13.67 -2.73
N PRO A 40 7.16 -13.36 -1.61
CA PRO A 40 7.12 -14.18 -0.41
C PRO A 40 5.70 -14.30 0.17
N PRO A 41 5.35 -15.45 0.80
CA PRO A 41 4.00 -15.69 1.32
C PRO A 41 3.63 -14.79 2.52
N HIS A 42 4.62 -14.15 3.14
CA HIS A 42 4.43 -13.24 4.27
C HIS A 42 4.26 -11.78 3.85
N LEU A 43 4.25 -11.51 2.55
CA LEU A 43 4.00 -10.18 2.00
C LEU A 43 2.56 -10.15 1.46
N LEU A 44 1.74 -9.28 2.03
CA LEU A 44 0.36 -9.06 1.63
C LEU A 44 0.25 -7.76 0.83
N ALA A 45 -0.36 -7.80 -0.34
CA ALA A 45 -0.70 -6.61 -1.08
C ALA A 45 -2.01 -6.04 -0.50
N ILE A 46 -1.94 -4.88 0.15
CA ILE A 46 -3.05 -4.32 0.94
C ILE A 46 -3.75 -3.14 0.26
N SER A 47 -3.11 -2.54 -0.74
CA SER A 47 -3.66 -1.42 -1.51
C SER A 47 -3.14 -1.40 -2.94
N GLU A 48 -4.01 -0.96 -3.84
CA GLU A 48 -3.65 -0.52 -5.19
C GLU A 48 -3.71 1.01 -5.21
N ILE A 49 -2.59 1.68 -5.46
CA ILE A 49 -2.54 3.15 -5.59
C ILE A 49 -2.70 3.50 -7.08
N ASP A 50 -1.95 2.83 -7.94
CA ASP A 50 -2.13 2.83 -9.39
C ASP A 50 -1.63 1.50 -9.99
N THR A 51 -1.47 1.45 -11.33
CA THR A 51 -1.02 0.24 -12.04
C THR A 51 0.36 -0.27 -11.63
N PHE A 52 1.25 0.63 -11.20
CA PHE A 52 2.65 0.32 -10.88
C PHE A 52 2.96 0.52 -9.40
N VAL A 53 2.14 1.25 -8.66
CA VAL A 53 2.38 1.59 -7.26
C VAL A 53 1.33 0.94 -6.36
N GLY A 54 1.81 0.24 -5.32
CA GLY A 54 0.97 -0.42 -4.33
C GLY A 54 1.54 -0.35 -2.91
N LEU A 55 0.68 -0.69 -1.94
CA LEU A 55 1.11 -0.88 -0.55
C LEU A 55 1.20 -2.37 -0.22
N PHE A 56 2.30 -2.74 0.42
CA PHE A 56 2.58 -4.11 0.80
C PHE A 56 2.87 -4.19 2.30
N TYR A 57 2.17 -5.10 2.98
CA TYR A 57 2.34 -5.38 4.40
C TYR A 57 3.18 -6.64 4.59
N ALA A 58 4.30 -6.51 5.30
CA ALA A 58 5.14 -7.63 5.68
C ALA A 58 4.74 -8.14 7.07
N VAL A 59 4.06 -9.28 7.11
CA VAL A 59 3.52 -9.88 8.34
C VAL A 59 4.60 -10.20 9.37
N THR A 60 5.82 -10.51 8.90
CA THR A 60 6.95 -10.91 9.75
C THR A 60 7.57 -9.74 10.53
N THR A 61 7.52 -8.54 9.97
CA THR A 61 8.13 -7.33 10.56
C THR A 61 7.10 -6.31 11.01
N ASP A 62 5.81 -6.57 10.76
CA ASP A 62 4.69 -5.64 10.94
C ASP A 62 4.82 -4.35 10.09
N ALA A 63 5.75 -4.30 9.14
CA ALA A 63 6.04 -3.09 8.37
C ALA A 63 5.18 -2.96 7.11
N VAL A 64 4.93 -1.72 6.69
CA VAL A 64 4.23 -1.40 5.43
C VAL A 64 5.14 -0.65 4.48
N PHE A 65 5.20 -1.14 3.24
CA PHE A 65 6.04 -0.62 2.16
C PHE A 65 5.18 0.05 1.10
N CYS A 66 5.67 1.16 0.55
CA CYS A 66 5.16 1.74 -0.68
C CYS A 66 6.10 1.31 -1.80
N VAL A 67 5.57 0.56 -2.75
CA VAL A 67 6.38 -0.15 -3.75
C VAL A 67 5.93 0.29 -5.12
N ASP A 68 6.90 0.73 -5.90
CA ASP A 68 6.78 0.88 -7.35
C ASP A 68 7.35 -0.40 -7.97
N LEU A 69 6.50 -1.11 -8.70
CA LEU A 69 6.79 -2.43 -9.25
C LEU A 69 7.96 -2.42 -10.25
N ASP A 70 8.16 -1.29 -10.94
CA ASP A 70 9.22 -1.15 -11.92
C ASP A 70 10.53 -0.65 -11.29
N LEU A 71 10.44 0.16 -10.23
CA LEU A 71 11.60 0.84 -9.67
C LEU A 71 12.22 0.15 -8.45
N ASN A 72 11.42 -0.36 -7.50
CA ASN A 72 11.93 -0.77 -6.19
C ASN A 72 11.38 -2.10 -5.68
N PHE A 73 10.67 -2.85 -6.53
CA PHE A 73 10.19 -4.18 -6.18
C PHE A 73 11.31 -5.17 -5.87
N GLN A 74 12.42 -5.11 -6.61
CA GLN A 74 13.57 -5.97 -6.34
C GLN A 74 14.19 -5.68 -4.97
N ASP A 75 14.25 -4.40 -4.57
CA ASP A 75 14.75 -4.01 -3.25
C ASP A 75 13.86 -4.53 -2.11
N LEU A 76 12.54 -4.61 -2.34
CA LEU A 76 11.62 -5.24 -1.40
C LEU A 76 11.93 -6.73 -1.21
N LEU A 77 12.17 -7.44 -2.31
CA LEU A 77 12.47 -8.89 -2.28
C LEU A 77 13.82 -9.18 -1.63
N GLU A 78 14.81 -8.31 -1.82
CA GLU A 78 16.15 -8.43 -1.24
C GLU A 78 16.21 -7.93 0.21
N GLY A 79 15.16 -7.26 0.69
CA GLY A 79 15.10 -6.68 2.03
C GLY A 79 15.94 -5.41 2.19
N SER A 80 16.34 -4.78 1.09
CA SER A 80 17.06 -3.49 1.08
C SER A 80 16.11 -2.28 1.10
N LEU A 81 14.84 -2.47 0.71
CA LEU A 81 13.84 -1.41 0.73
C LEU A 81 13.51 -1.00 2.16
N LEU A 82 13.51 0.32 2.43
CA LEU A 82 13.10 0.86 3.72
C LEU A 82 11.57 0.94 3.79
N PRO A 83 10.96 0.54 4.93
CA PRO A 83 9.53 0.63 5.08
C PRO A 83 9.06 2.08 5.12
N ARG A 84 7.86 2.32 4.57
CA ARG A 84 7.20 3.63 4.66
C ARG A 84 6.62 3.84 6.06
N TRP A 85 6.06 2.78 6.64
CA TRP A 85 5.62 2.71 8.04
C TRP A 85 6.26 1.50 8.72
N ARG A 86 6.75 1.69 9.94
CA ARG A 86 7.47 0.63 10.67
C ARG A 86 6.53 -0.38 11.33
N SER A 87 5.25 0.00 11.49
CA SER A 87 4.19 -0.86 12.02
C SER A 87 2.88 -0.67 11.25
N SER A 88 1.99 -1.67 11.32
CA SER A 88 0.63 -1.56 10.79
C SER A 88 -0.19 -0.52 11.55
N GLU A 89 0.09 -0.32 12.84
CA GLU A 89 -0.53 0.72 13.68
C GLU A 89 -0.20 2.14 13.19
N GLU A 90 1.07 2.41 12.87
CA GLU A 90 1.50 3.70 12.31
C GLU A 90 0.79 3.95 10.98
N PHE A 91 0.75 2.94 10.11
CA PHE A 91 0.04 3.01 8.83
C PHE A 91 -1.45 3.32 9.01
N LEU A 92 -2.17 2.55 9.84
CA LEU A 92 -3.61 2.75 10.04
C LEU A 92 -3.91 4.11 10.66
N SER A 93 -3.09 4.57 11.60
CA SER A 93 -3.23 5.89 12.23
C SER A 93 -3.12 7.02 11.20
N ASP A 94 -2.10 6.98 10.34
CA ASP A 94 -1.93 7.95 9.26
C ASP A 94 -3.04 7.85 8.22
N PHE A 95 -3.44 6.62 7.88
CA PHE A 95 -4.50 6.34 6.92
C PHE A 95 -5.87 6.87 7.38
N PHE A 96 -6.26 6.68 8.63
CA PHE A 96 -7.56 7.20 9.08
C PHE A 96 -7.53 8.72 9.25
N ARG A 97 -6.41 9.31 9.70
CA ARG A 97 -6.24 10.77 9.72
C ARG A 97 -6.32 11.40 8.33
N GLY A 98 -5.67 10.78 7.35
CA GLY A 98 -5.74 11.27 5.97
C GLY A 98 -7.15 11.17 5.38
N LEU A 99 -7.91 10.11 5.71
CA LEU A 99 -9.32 9.97 5.32
C LEU A 99 -10.19 11.06 5.92
N GLU A 100 -10.04 11.37 7.21
CA GLU A 100 -10.78 12.46 7.87
C GLU A 100 -10.59 13.79 7.14
N HIS A 101 -9.35 14.09 6.75
CA HIS A 101 -9.04 15.28 5.96
C HIS A 101 -9.64 15.23 4.56
N TYR A 102 -9.59 14.09 3.87
CA TYR A 102 -10.18 13.92 2.54
C TYR A 102 -11.69 14.19 2.55
N PHE A 103 -12.42 13.61 3.51
CA PHE A 103 -13.86 13.83 3.64
C PHE A 103 -14.22 15.23 4.14
N SER A 104 -13.40 15.83 5.02
CA SER A 104 -13.63 17.18 5.52
C SER A 104 -13.33 18.29 4.50
N SER A 105 -12.50 17.99 3.49
CA SER A 105 -12.13 18.94 2.42
C SER A 105 -13.10 18.91 1.23
N GLY A 106 -14.05 17.96 1.23
CA GLY A 106 -15.04 17.76 0.17
C GLY A 106 -16.46 18.23 0.54
N SER A 107 -16.62 19.08 1.56
CA SER A 107 -17.91 19.67 1.97
C SER A 107 -18.00 21.16 1.65
#